data_AF-A0A9X2ZZU3-F1
#
_entry.id   AF-A0A9X2ZZU3-F1
#
_cell.length_a   1.000
_cell.length_b   1.000
_cell.length_c   1.000
_cell.angle_alpha   90.00
_cell.angle_beta   90.00
_cell.angle_gamma   90.00
#
_symmetry.space_group_name_H-M   'P 1'
#
loop_
_entity.id
_entity.type
_entity.pdbx_description
1 polymer ?
#
loop_
_entity_poly.entity_id
_entity_poly.type
_entity_poly.pdbx_seq_one_letter_code
_entity_poly.pdbx_strand_id
1 'polypeptide(L)'
;MSYSLPENEDDRLETLRRLHIYGTSPERKFDQITDATSSALGTKYAAVNLIFADRQWTKAACGIDMEEAPREDSFCARAVASGDMLVIEDLSADEEFSENLFVTEPPHLRFYAGAPLIVEGAALGTLCVFDEEPRSLTKADRELPEDLAGTTAELLEARLQNYQVRYLRAVLEQVDEPVSIVGSDPDNLTDMEVTWVNLSYAMSAPEGETPVGKSPWIFRELEEGSQARSEVQSALRESCRLRGETRTTRPASRSRSGGESRLGNGGDSPNGKSQVPPRRPGEMPHVVAWLLAPVRDEKGQVTHWVTVHRDITDQKIREEELEHKATRDPLTGSRAHPFAANRECRRSAMDACVEQCIFRR
;
A
#
# COMPACT_ATOMS: atom_id res chain seq x y z
N MET A 1 -3.46 -32.38 -27.25
CA MET A 1 -3.49 -33.33 -26.11
C MET A 1 -4.35 -32.72 -25.01
N SER A 2 -5.05 -33.51 -24.18
CA SER A 2 -5.81 -33.00 -23.03
C SER A 2 -4.89 -33.02 -21.81
N TYR A 3 -4.31 -31.89 -21.42
CA TYR A 3 -3.48 -31.79 -20.22
C TYR A 3 -4.35 -31.56 -18.97
N SER A 4 -3.91 -32.09 -17.81
CA SER A 4 -4.60 -31.88 -16.55
C SER A 4 -4.37 -30.47 -16.01
N LEU A 5 -5.42 -29.88 -15.43
CA LEU A 5 -5.32 -28.62 -14.72
C LEU A 5 -5.20 -28.89 -13.21
N PRO A 6 -4.40 -28.09 -12.47
CA PRO A 6 -4.43 -28.07 -11.01
C PRO A 6 -5.85 -27.77 -10.48
N GLU A 7 -6.20 -28.30 -9.32
CA GLU A 7 -7.49 -28.01 -8.66
C GLU A 7 -7.68 -26.52 -8.34
N ASN A 8 -6.57 -25.80 -8.08
CA ASN A 8 -6.52 -24.38 -7.75
C ASN A 8 -6.10 -23.49 -8.94
N GLU A 9 -6.42 -23.88 -10.18
CA GLU A 9 -5.97 -23.17 -11.38
C GLU A 9 -6.36 -21.68 -11.40
N ASP A 10 -7.56 -21.32 -10.94
CA ASP A 10 -8.02 -19.92 -10.91
C ASP A 10 -7.16 -19.07 -9.94
N ASP A 11 -6.92 -19.57 -8.73
CA ASP A 11 -6.07 -18.90 -7.72
C ASP A 11 -4.62 -18.79 -8.21
N ARG A 12 -4.10 -19.86 -8.80
CA ARG A 12 -2.75 -19.91 -9.38
C ARG A 12 -2.56 -18.87 -10.48
N LEU A 13 -3.53 -18.78 -11.40
CA LEU A 13 -3.51 -17.77 -12.46
C LEU A 13 -3.64 -16.35 -11.90
N GLU A 14 -4.42 -16.14 -10.85
CA GLU A 14 -4.52 -14.83 -10.20
C GLU A 14 -3.22 -14.41 -9.53
N THR A 15 -2.57 -15.30 -8.79
CA THR A 15 -1.25 -15.06 -8.21
C THR A 15 -0.22 -14.73 -9.30
N LEU A 16 -0.22 -15.49 -10.41
CA LEU A 16 0.67 -15.22 -11.54
C LEU A 16 0.40 -13.85 -12.20
N ARG A 17 -0.87 -13.44 -12.35
CA ARG A 17 -1.24 -12.11 -12.88
C ARG A 17 -0.71 -10.98 -12.00
N ARG A 18 -0.84 -11.12 -10.67
CA ARG A 18 -0.38 -10.12 -9.69
C ARG A 18 1.13 -9.89 -9.72
N LEU A 19 1.92 -10.83 -10.24
CA LEU A 19 3.37 -10.67 -10.40
C LEU A 19 3.77 -9.65 -11.47
N HIS A 20 2.88 -9.32 -12.42
CA HIS A 20 3.17 -8.45 -13.56
C HIS A 20 4.52 -8.78 -14.23
N ILE A 21 4.81 -10.09 -14.37
CA ILE A 21 6.13 -10.59 -14.80
C ILE A 21 6.17 -10.94 -16.29
N TYR A 22 5.03 -11.20 -16.91
CA TYR A 22 4.94 -11.51 -18.34
C TYR A 22 5.54 -10.39 -19.20
N GLY A 23 6.38 -10.75 -20.18
CA GLY A 23 7.01 -9.81 -21.11
C GLY A 23 8.03 -8.85 -20.48
N THR A 24 8.44 -9.10 -19.24
CA THR A 24 9.45 -8.27 -18.57
C THR A 24 10.85 -8.61 -19.07
N SER A 25 11.76 -7.63 -19.07
CA SER A 25 13.15 -7.84 -19.47
C SER A 25 13.83 -8.94 -18.64
N PRO A 26 14.89 -9.57 -19.18
CA PRO A 26 15.73 -10.50 -18.43
C PRO A 26 16.26 -9.88 -17.15
N GLU A 27 16.37 -10.69 -16.11
CA GLU A 27 16.77 -10.27 -14.77
C GLU A 27 17.89 -11.18 -14.28
N ARG A 28 19.07 -10.60 -14.07
CA ARG A 28 20.33 -11.30 -13.73
C ARG A 28 20.19 -12.37 -12.65
N LYS A 29 19.32 -12.17 -11.65
CA LYS A 29 19.10 -13.13 -10.57
C LYS A 29 18.51 -14.45 -11.06
N PHE A 30 17.59 -14.42 -12.02
CA PHE A 30 17.02 -15.64 -12.60
C PHE A 30 18.03 -16.32 -13.53
N ASP A 31 18.78 -15.54 -14.31
CA ASP A 31 19.85 -16.07 -15.18
C ASP A 31 20.91 -16.83 -14.37
N GLN A 32 21.32 -16.25 -13.23
CA GLN A 32 22.28 -16.89 -12.31
C GLN A 32 21.76 -18.21 -11.73
N ILE A 33 20.44 -18.32 -11.49
CA ILE A 33 19.83 -19.56 -11.02
C ILE A 33 19.88 -20.61 -12.12
N THR A 34 19.44 -20.29 -13.34
CA THR A 34 19.49 -21.25 -14.46
C THR A 34 20.92 -21.71 -14.75
N ASP A 35 21.90 -20.79 -14.75
CA ASP A 35 23.31 -21.11 -14.96
C ASP A 35 23.83 -22.04 -13.86
N ALA A 36 23.49 -21.78 -12.60
CA ALA A 36 23.90 -22.59 -11.46
C ALA A 36 23.28 -23.99 -11.51
N THR A 37 21.98 -24.09 -11.83
CA THR A 37 21.27 -25.38 -11.92
C THR A 37 21.83 -26.24 -13.06
N SER A 38 22.01 -25.66 -14.25
CA SER A 38 22.61 -26.36 -15.40
C SER A 38 24.03 -26.83 -15.08
N SER A 39 24.87 -25.95 -14.53
CA SER A 39 26.26 -26.26 -14.18
C SER A 39 26.37 -27.36 -13.14
N ALA A 40 25.53 -27.33 -12.10
CA ALA A 40 25.60 -28.30 -11.02
C ALA A 40 25.13 -29.70 -11.43
N LEU A 41 24.12 -29.79 -12.30
CA LEU A 41 23.63 -31.06 -12.85
C LEU A 41 24.34 -31.49 -14.13
N GLY A 42 25.28 -30.67 -14.64
CA GLY A 42 25.97 -30.90 -15.90
C GLY A 42 25.03 -31.06 -17.09
N THR A 43 23.85 -30.43 -17.06
CA THR A 43 22.84 -30.50 -18.13
C THR A 43 23.06 -29.40 -19.15
N LYS A 44 22.74 -29.65 -20.42
CA LYS A 44 22.94 -28.69 -21.51
C LYS A 44 22.04 -27.45 -21.37
N TYR A 45 20.85 -27.62 -20.80
CA TYR A 45 19.83 -26.58 -20.72
C TYR A 45 19.21 -26.49 -19.33
N ALA A 46 18.89 -25.26 -18.91
CA ALA A 46 18.01 -24.98 -17.79
C ALA A 46 17.12 -23.78 -18.09
N ALA A 47 15.94 -23.73 -17.48
CA ALA A 47 15.00 -22.63 -17.63
C ALA A 47 14.12 -22.41 -16.38
N VAL A 48 13.78 -21.15 -16.15
CA VAL A 48 12.69 -20.73 -15.26
C VAL A 48 11.48 -20.45 -16.14
N ASN A 49 10.50 -21.35 -16.11
CA ASN A 49 9.31 -21.29 -16.94
C ASN A 49 8.09 -20.98 -16.08
N LEU A 50 7.24 -20.06 -16.54
CA LEU A 50 5.96 -19.72 -15.91
C LEU A 50 4.81 -20.17 -16.79
N ILE A 51 3.79 -20.78 -16.18
CA ILE A 51 2.67 -21.40 -16.91
C ILE A 51 1.44 -20.52 -16.82
N PHE A 52 1.09 -19.88 -17.94
CA PHE A 52 -0.12 -19.09 -18.09
C PHE A 52 -1.29 -19.98 -18.54
N ALA A 53 -2.46 -19.37 -18.78
CA ALA A 53 -3.66 -20.11 -19.16
C ALA A 53 -3.46 -20.91 -20.46
N ASP A 54 -2.81 -20.30 -21.46
CA ASP A 54 -2.67 -20.82 -22.83
C ASP A 54 -1.22 -21.10 -23.25
N ARG A 55 -0.24 -20.68 -22.46
CA ARG A 55 1.19 -20.73 -22.83
C ARG A 55 2.11 -21.03 -21.66
N GLN A 56 3.30 -21.50 -21.99
CA GLN A 56 4.49 -21.38 -21.18
C GLN A 56 5.26 -20.12 -21.62
N TRP A 57 5.75 -19.35 -20.67
CA TRP A 57 6.67 -18.24 -20.93
C TRP A 57 7.95 -18.40 -20.11
N THR A 58 9.08 -18.21 -20.77
CA THR A 58 10.41 -18.39 -20.18
C THR A 58 10.91 -17.07 -19.59
N LYS A 59 11.11 -17.03 -18.27
CA LYS A 59 11.66 -15.85 -17.58
C LYS A 59 13.18 -15.75 -17.71
N ALA A 60 13.84 -16.90 -17.69
CA ALA A 60 15.28 -17.04 -17.86
C ALA A 60 15.59 -18.42 -18.42
N ALA A 61 16.62 -18.54 -19.25
CA ALA A 61 17.11 -19.80 -19.75
C ALA A 61 18.62 -19.74 -19.99
N CYS A 62 19.28 -20.89 -19.89
CA CYS A 62 20.68 -21.06 -20.26
C CYS A 62 20.80 -22.17 -21.32
N GLY A 63 21.67 -21.95 -22.30
CA GLY A 63 21.96 -22.91 -23.37
C GLY A 63 20.90 -22.99 -24.49
N ILE A 64 19.70 -22.44 -24.30
CA ILE A 64 18.62 -22.44 -25.30
C ILE A 64 18.01 -21.04 -25.44
N ASP A 65 17.59 -20.70 -26.65
CA ASP A 65 16.84 -19.48 -26.95
C ASP A 65 15.37 -19.86 -27.22
N MET A 66 14.56 -19.89 -26.15
CA MET A 66 13.14 -20.23 -26.21
C MET A 66 12.36 -19.28 -25.31
N GLU A 67 11.58 -18.36 -25.91
CA GLU A 67 10.83 -17.35 -25.17
C GLU A 67 9.46 -17.84 -24.69
N GLU A 68 8.72 -18.55 -25.55
CA GLU A 68 7.40 -19.07 -25.24
C GLU A 68 7.08 -20.34 -26.02
N ALA A 69 6.13 -21.13 -25.49
CA ALA A 69 5.59 -22.31 -26.13
C ALA A 69 4.09 -22.46 -25.79
N PRO A 70 3.28 -23.12 -26.63
CA PRO A 70 1.92 -23.51 -26.25
C PRO A 70 1.92 -24.32 -24.94
N ARG A 71 0.94 -24.08 -24.05
CA ARG A 71 0.86 -24.80 -22.78
C ARG A 71 0.72 -26.31 -22.98
N GLU A 72 0.03 -26.72 -24.03
CA GLU A 72 -0.17 -28.14 -24.35
C GLU A 72 1.12 -28.87 -24.73
N ASP A 73 2.15 -28.14 -25.18
CA ASP A 73 3.46 -28.71 -25.53
C ASP A 73 4.46 -28.65 -24.36
N SER A 74 4.04 -28.14 -23.19
CA SER A 74 4.91 -27.86 -22.05
C SER A 74 5.02 -29.03 -21.07
N PHE A 75 6.24 -29.56 -20.89
CA PHE A 75 6.55 -30.49 -19.80
C PHE A 75 6.35 -29.84 -18.42
N CYS A 76 6.61 -28.54 -18.32
CA CYS A 76 6.46 -27.75 -17.11
C CYS A 76 5.00 -27.66 -16.66
N ALA A 77 4.04 -27.64 -17.60
CA ALA A 77 2.62 -27.66 -17.28
C ALA A 77 2.21 -28.92 -16.50
N ARG A 78 2.82 -30.08 -16.82
CA ARG A 78 2.58 -31.34 -16.09
C ARG A 78 3.12 -31.29 -14.65
N ALA A 79 4.32 -30.73 -14.46
CA ALA A 79 4.89 -30.53 -13.13
C ALA A 79 4.10 -29.52 -12.28
N VAL A 80 3.57 -28.47 -12.91
CA VAL A 80 2.68 -27.50 -12.25
C VAL A 80 1.34 -28.15 -11.86
N ALA A 81 0.80 -29.04 -12.70
CA ALA A 81 -0.44 -29.74 -12.42
C ALA A 81 -0.31 -30.74 -11.25
N SER A 82 0.84 -31.41 -11.10
CA SER A 82 1.09 -32.28 -9.94
C SER A 82 1.42 -31.51 -8.68
N GLY A 83 2.10 -30.36 -8.80
CA GLY A 83 2.66 -29.64 -7.65
C GLY A 83 3.92 -30.29 -7.08
N ASP A 84 4.44 -31.33 -7.73
CA ASP A 84 5.62 -32.11 -7.34
C ASP A 84 6.70 -32.06 -8.44
N MET A 85 7.96 -32.32 -8.06
CA MET A 85 9.05 -32.44 -9.03
C MET A 85 8.76 -33.55 -10.05
N LEU A 86 8.79 -33.19 -11.34
CA LEU A 86 8.64 -34.13 -12.43
C LEU A 86 10.01 -34.50 -13.00
N VAL A 87 10.33 -35.79 -13.09
CA VAL A 87 11.54 -36.31 -13.73
C VAL A 87 11.15 -37.31 -14.81
N ILE A 88 11.61 -37.06 -16.04
CA ILE A 88 11.44 -37.92 -17.20
C ILE A 88 12.84 -38.27 -17.70
N GLU A 89 13.24 -39.52 -17.50
CA GLU A 89 14.60 -39.96 -17.81
C GLU A 89 14.86 -40.06 -19.31
N ASP A 90 13.83 -40.46 -20.07
CA ASP A 90 13.81 -40.49 -21.53
C ASP A 90 12.43 -40.08 -22.08
N LEU A 91 12.33 -38.84 -22.57
CA LEU A 91 11.15 -38.24 -23.21
C LEU A 91 10.70 -39.02 -24.46
N SER A 92 11.62 -39.69 -25.16
CA SER A 92 11.26 -40.49 -26.34
C SER A 92 10.56 -41.79 -25.98
N ALA A 93 10.65 -42.22 -24.71
CA ALA A 93 9.96 -43.37 -24.16
C ALA A 93 8.72 -42.99 -23.32
N ASP A 94 8.47 -41.70 -23.10
CA ASP A 94 7.31 -41.20 -22.35
C ASP A 94 6.03 -41.31 -23.21
N GLU A 95 4.99 -41.94 -22.65
CA GLU A 95 3.73 -42.18 -23.37
C GLU A 95 3.01 -40.88 -23.78
N GLU A 96 3.20 -39.80 -23.02
CA GLU A 96 2.55 -38.52 -23.27
C GLU A 96 3.40 -37.61 -24.16
N PHE A 97 4.72 -37.65 -24.03
CA PHE A 97 5.60 -36.68 -24.68
C PHE A 97 6.45 -37.22 -25.83
N SER A 98 6.43 -38.52 -26.12
CA SER A 98 7.22 -39.11 -27.21
C SER A 98 6.93 -38.52 -28.60
N GLU A 99 5.71 -38.03 -28.85
CA GLU A 99 5.31 -37.36 -30.10
C GLU A 99 5.39 -35.81 -30.02
N ASN A 100 5.86 -35.25 -28.91
CA ASN A 100 5.98 -33.79 -28.74
C ASN A 100 7.06 -33.23 -29.69
N LEU A 101 6.80 -32.05 -30.28
CA LEU A 101 7.70 -31.41 -31.23
C LEU A 101 9.11 -31.19 -30.67
N PHE A 102 9.26 -30.87 -29.39
CA PHE A 102 10.57 -30.70 -28.77
C PHE A 102 11.38 -32.01 -28.65
N VAL A 103 10.72 -33.16 -28.80
CA VAL A 103 11.31 -34.51 -28.75
C VAL A 103 11.59 -35.02 -30.15
N THR A 104 10.65 -34.84 -31.08
CA THR A 104 10.73 -35.35 -32.46
C THR A 104 11.57 -34.46 -33.38
N GLU A 105 11.52 -33.14 -33.18
CA GLU A 105 12.28 -32.14 -33.95
C GLU A 105 13.49 -31.62 -33.15
N PRO A 106 14.48 -30.96 -33.80
CA PRO A 106 15.57 -30.31 -33.09
C PRO A 106 15.04 -29.38 -31.99
N PRO A 107 15.60 -29.43 -30.76
CA PRO A 107 16.88 -30.04 -30.40
C PRO A 107 16.85 -31.54 -30.07
N HIS A 108 15.72 -32.23 -30.24
CA HIS A 108 15.53 -33.65 -29.91
C HIS A 108 15.73 -33.94 -28.42
N LEU A 109 14.97 -33.26 -27.56
CA LEU A 109 15.06 -33.45 -26.12
C LEU A 109 14.79 -34.90 -25.73
N ARG A 110 15.58 -35.39 -24.78
CA ARG A 110 15.49 -36.74 -24.21
C ARG A 110 15.35 -36.70 -22.70
N PHE A 111 15.93 -35.74 -22.01
CA PHE A 111 15.81 -35.66 -20.56
C PHE A 111 15.04 -34.42 -20.14
N TYR A 112 14.20 -34.54 -19.11
CA TYR A 112 13.56 -33.41 -18.44
C TYR A 112 13.48 -33.65 -16.93
N ALA A 113 13.83 -32.64 -16.16
CA ALA A 113 13.51 -32.57 -14.74
C ALA A 113 13.07 -31.15 -14.36
N GLY A 114 11.91 -31.01 -13.72
CA GLY A 114 11.36 -29.71 -13.33
C GLY A 114 10.83 -29.71 -11.91
N ALA A 115 11.37 -28.83 -11.09
CA ALA A 115 10.90 -28.57 -9.74
C ALA A 115 9.91 -27.38 -9.75
N PRO A 116 8.72 -27.52 -9.14
CA PRO A 116 7.68 -26.50 -9.18
C PRO A 116 8.05 -25.27 -8.35
N LEU A 117 7.61 -24.09 -8.83
CA LEU A 117 7.80 -22.80 -8.15
C LEU A 117 6.54 -22.46 -7.36
N ILE A 118 6.52 -22.79 -6.07
CA ILE A 118 5.35 -22.60 -5.20
C ILE A 118 5.36 -21.21 -4.58
N VAL A 119 4.34 -20.40 -4.89
CA VAL A 119 4.19 -19.02 -4.40
C VAL A 119 2.78 -18.86 -3.83
N GLU A 120 2.65 -18.37 -2.60
CA GLU A 120 1.34 -18.28 -1.91
C GLU A 120 0.53 -19.61 -1.95
N GLY A 121 1.23 -20.76 -1.94
CA GLY A 121 0.60 -22.09 -2.00
C GLY A 121 0.19 -22.58 -3.39
N ALA A 122 0.51 -21.85 -4.46
CA ALA A 122 0.19 -22.22 -5.84
C ALA A 122 1.46 -22.42 -6.69
N ALA A 123 1.50 -23.47 -7.52
CA ALA A 123 2.61 -23.75 -8.44
C ALA A 123 2.54 -22.84 -9.67
N LEU A 124 3.36 -21.80 -9.74
CA LEU A 124 3.26 -20.82 -10.85
C LEU A 124 4.01 -21.25 -12.12
N GLY A 125 4.94 -22.19 -11.97
CA GLY A 125 5.91 -22.54 -12.99
C GLY A 125 6.90 -23.58 -12.49
N THR A 126 8.04 -23.70 -13.16
CA THR A 126 9.12 -24.62 -12.78
C THR A 126 10.49 -23.97 -12.95
N LEU A 127 11.43 -24.33 -12.07
CA LEU A 127 12.85 -24.37 -12.41
C LEU A 127 13.13 -25.75 -12.98
N CYS A 128 13.54 -25.81 -14.24
CA CYS A 128 13.75 -27.07 -14.94
C CYS A 128 15.10 -27.15 -15.63
N VAL A 129 15.57 -28.38 -15.80
CA VAL A 129 16.73 -28.76 -16.61
C VAL A 129 16.30 -29.78 -17.64
N PHE A 130 16.95 -29.77 -18.79
CA PHE A 130 16.65 -30.69 -19.88
C PHE A 130 17.87 -30.90 -20.76
N ASP A 131 17.88 -32.00 -21.50
CA ASP A 131 19.03 -32.44 -22.28
C ASP A 131 18.62 -33.23 -23.53
N GLU A 132 19.57 -33.38 -24.46
CA GLU A 132 19.44 -34.15 -25.70
C GLU A 132 19.78 -35.63 -25.52
N GLU A 133 20.35 -35.99 -24.36
CA GLU A 133 20.65 -37.36 -23.97
C GLU A 133 19.78 -37.79 -22.77
N PRO A 134 19.32 -39.05 -22.69
CA PRO A 134 18.64 -39.58 -21.52
C PRO A 134 19.51 -39.48 -20.26
N ARG A 135 18.90 -39.18 -19.11
CA ARG A 135 19.61 -39.06 -17.83
C ARG A 135 18.75 -39.56 -16.68
N SER A 136 19.38 -40.11 -15.66
CA SER A 136 18.73 -40.47 -14.40
C SER A 136 19.27 -39.58 -13.28
N LEU A 137 18.40 -39.06 -12.42
CA LEU A 137 18.78 -38.28 -11.25
C LEU A 137 18.80 -39.15 -10.00
N THR A 138 19.93 -39.15 -9.29
CA THR A 138 19.99 -39.73 -7.94
C THR A 138 19.14 -38.90 -6.97
N LYS A 139 18.91 -39.41 -5.76
CA LYS A 139 18.20 -38.62 -4.73
C LYS A 139 18.93 -37.32 -4.40
N ALA A 140 20.27 -37.37 -4.30
CA ALA A 140 21.08 -36.18 -4.02
C ALA A 140 21.02 -35.15 -5.17
N ASP A 141 20.89 -35.61 -6.41
CA ASP A 141 20.77 -34.70 -7.57
C ASP A 141 19.43 -33.96 -7.61
N ARG A 142 18.41 -34.45 -6.89
CA ARG A 142 17.07 -33.81 -6.83
C ARG A 142 17.00 -32.71 -5.78
N GLU A 143 17.75 -32.84 -4.68
CA GLU A 143 17.74 -31.88 -3.58
C GLU A 143 18.13 -30.47 -4.03
N LEU A 144 19.17 -30.35 -4.87
CA LEU A 144 19.67 -29.04 -5.30
C LEU A 144 18.67 -28.25 -6.18
N PRO A 145 18.08 -28.82 -7.25
CA PRO A 145 17.03 -28.14 -8.01
C PRO A 145 15.81 -27.77 -7.18
N GLU A 146 15.43 -28.60 -6.19
CA GLU A 146 14.33 -28.30 -5.27
C GLU A 146 14.65 -27.07 -4.41
N ASP A 147 15.86 -27.00 -3.83
CA ASP A 147 16.32 -25.85 -3.05
C ASP A 147 16.40 -24.57 -3.90
N LEU A 148 16.90 -24.67 -5.13
CA LEU A 148 16.98 -23.54 -6.06
C LEU A 148 15.60 -23.12 -6.57
N ALA A 149 14.66 -24.05 -6.71
CA ALA A 149 13.25 -23.74 -7.01
C ALA A 149 12.61 -22.97 -5.85
N GLY A 150 12.89 -23.37 -4.60
CA GLY A 150 12.50 -22.60 -3.41
C GLY A 150 13.06 -21.17 -3.42
N THR A 151 14.36 -21.03 -3.70
CA THR A 151 14.99 -19.70 -3.84
C THR A 151 14.36 -18.87 -4.97
N THR A 152 14.03 -19.52 -6.09
CA THR A 152 13.36 -18.85 -7.22
C THR A 152 11.96 -18.39 -6.85
N ALA A 153 11.21 -19.20 -6.09
CA ALA A 153 9.89 -18.85 -5.59
C ALA A 153 9.96 -17.65 -4.62
N GLU A 154 10.93 -17.62 -3.71
CA GLU A 154 11.18 -16.45 -2.84
C GLU A 154 11.46 -15.17 -3.63
N LEU A 155 12.19 -15.27 -4.76
CA LEU A 155 12.40 -14.12 -5.65
C LEU A 155 11.10 -13.64 -6.31
N LEU A 156 10.21 -14.56 -6.68
CA LEU A 156 8.89 -14.23 -7.21
C LEU A 156 8.01 -13.58 -6.13
N GLU A 157 8.01 -14.11 -4.91
CA GLU A 157 7.31 -13.52 -3.76
C GLU A 157 7.81 -12.12 -3.43
N ALA A 158 9.13 -11.94 -3.37
CA ALA A 158 9.72 -10.62 -3.16
C ALA A 158 9.32 -9.63 -4.27
N ARG A 159 9.16 -10.10 -5.51
CA ARG A 159 8.65 -9.27 -6.61
C ARG A 159 7.20 -8.84 -6.38
N LEU A 160 6.34 -9.77 -5.95
CA LEU A 160 4.93 -9.50 -5.64
C LEU A 160 4.80 -8.44 -4.54
N GLN A 161 5.53 -8.61 -3.44
CA GLN A 161 5.55 -7.66 -2.32
C GLN A 161 6.06 -6.28 -2.76
N ASN A 162 7.14 -6.24 -3.55
CA ASN A 162 7.69 -4.98 -4.06
C ASN A 162 6.70 -4.25 -4.98
N TYR A 163 5.93 -4.98 -5.78
CA TYR A 163 4.90 -4.36 -6.62
C TYR A 163 3.81 -3.70 -5.77
N GLN A 164 3.31 -4.39 -4.74
CA GLN A 164 2.30 -3.86 -3.82
C GLN A 164 2.80 -2.61 -3.08
N VAL A 165 4.04 -2.63 -2.57
CA VAL A 165 4.66 -1.47 -1.91
C VAL A 165 4.78 -0.29 -2.89
N ARG A 166 5.22 -0.54 -4.13
CA ARG A 166 5.32 0.52 -5.16
C ARG A 166 3.96 1.10 -5.53
N TYR A 167 2.94 0.25 -5.67
CA TYR A 167 1.58 0.69 -5.99
C TYR A 167 1.00 1.54 -4.86
N LEU A 168 1.05 1.06 -3.62
CA LEU A 168 0.56 1.81 -2.46
C LEU A 168 1.30 3.13 -2.29
N ARG A 169 2.63 3.13 -2.47
CA ARG A 169 3.42 4.37 -2.46
C ARG A 169 2.94 5.33 -3.55
N ALA A 170 2.78 4.87 -4.79
CA ALA A 170 2.30 5.70 -5.88
C ALA A 170 0.91 6.31 -5.61
N VAL A 171 0.01 5.55 -4.99
CA VAL A 171 -1.31 6.03 -4.57
C VAL A 171 -1.18 7.12 -3.49
N LEU A 172 -0.38 6.90 -2.45
CA LEU A 172 -0.19 7.88 -1.37
C LEU A 172 0.47 9.18 -1.84
N GLU A 173 1.32 9.13 -2.88
CA GLU A 173 1.93 10.31 -3.50
C GLU A 173 0.93 11.17 -4.28
N GLN A 174 -0.22 10.61 -4.70
CA GLN A 174 -1.30 11.34 -5.38
C GLN A 174 -2.29 11.98 -4.40
N VAL A 175 -2.16 11.72 -3.10
CA VAL A 175 -3.04 12.28 -2.07
C VAL A 175 -2.59 13.70 -1.74
N ASP A 176 -3.51 14.66 -1.85
CA ASP A 176 -3.25 16.07 -1.56
C ASP A 176 -3.09 16.35 -0.07
N GLU A 177 -3.67 15.53 0.80
CA GLU A 177 -3.44 15.59 2.24
C GLU A 177 -1.98 15.20 2.59
N PRO A 178 -1.28 15.99 3.43
CA PRO A 178 -0.02 15.58 4.01
C PRO A 178 -0.16 14.28 4.82
N VAL A 179 0.60 13.26 4.46
CA VAL A 179 0.66 11.98 5.17
C VAL A 179 2.09 11.72 5.66
N SER A 180 2.24 11.31 6.92
CA SER A 180 3.49 10.79 7.45
C SER A 180 3.32 9.46 8.16
N ILE A 181 4.35 8.62 8.08
CA ILE A 181 4.48 7.42 8.90
C ILE A 181 5.59 7.70 9.91
N VAL A 182 5.30 7.37 11.17
CA VAL A 182 6.18 7.64 12.30
C VAL A 182 6.45 6.32 13.00
N GLY A 183 7.73 6.00 13.20
CA GLY A 183 8.14 4.89 14.05
C GLY A 183 7.86 5.22 15.52
N SER A 184 7.61 4.21 16.35
CA SER A 184 7.34 4.45 17.77
C SER A 184 8.21 3.61 18.70
N ASP A 185 8.76 4.26 19.72
CA ASP A 185 8.65 3.78 21.10
C ASP A 185 7.30 4.31 21.66
N PRO A 186 6.34 3.44 22.04
CA PRO A 186 5.03 3.86 22.55
C PRO A 186 5.10 4.69 23.84
N ASP A 187 6.23 4.68 24.56
CA ASP A 187 6.38 5.40 25.83
C ASP A 187 7.03 6.79 25.69
N ASN A 188 7.57 7.14 24.51
CA ASN A 188 8.29 8.39 24.32
C ASN A 188 7.84 9.19 23.08
N LEU A 189 6.98 10.18 23.32
CA LEU A 189 6.58 11.18 22.31
C LEU A 189 7.75 11.91 21.63
N THR A 190 8.85 12.07 22.36
CA THR A 190 10.04 12.80 21.90
C THR A 190 10.91 11.96 20.96
N ASP A 191 10.74 10.64 20.96
CA ASP A 191 11.47 9.68 20.09
C ASP A 191 10.61 9.18 18.92
N MET A 192 9.48 9.84 18.65
CA MET A 192 8.68 9.57 17.46
C MET A 192 9.42 10.10 16.23
N GLU A 193 10.08 9.22 15.49
CA GLU A 193 10.81 9.58 14.27
C GLU A 193 9.98 9.31 13.02
N VAL A 194 9.82 10.32 12.17
CA VAL A 194 9.20 10.17 10.86
C VAL A 194 10.05 9.21 10.03
N THR A 195 9.48 8.08 9.62
CA THR A 195 10.14 7.08 8.78
C THR A 195 9.81 7.27 7.31
N TRP A 196 8.65 7.84 7.00
CA TRP A 196 8.21 8.09 5.62
C TRP A 196 7.21 9.25 5.53
N VAL A 197 7.19 9.94 4.39
CA VAL A 197 6.27 11.05 4.09
C VAL A 197 5.87 11.01 2.61
N ASN A 198 4.66 11.49 2.29
CA ASN A 198 4.28 11.76 0.89
C ASN A 198 4.77 13.15 0.45
N LEU A 199 4.65 13.45 -0.85
CA LEU A 199 5.05 14.72 -1.43
C LEU A 199 4.35 15.93 -0.79
N SER A 200 3.04 15.82 -0.51
CA SER A 200 2.28 16.89 0.13
C SER A 200 2.87 17.25 1.51
N TYR A 201 3.20 16.24 2.31
CA TYR A 201 3.86 16.44 3.59
C TYR A 201 5.25 17.06 3.42
N ALA A 202 6.08 16.54 2.52
CA ALA A 202 7.40 17.12 2.24
C ALA A 202 7.33 18.60 1.82
N MET A 203 6.33 19.01 1.03
CA MET A 203 6.11 20.40 0.62
C MET A 203 5.59 21.30 1.75
N SER A 204 4.95 20.72 2.76
CA SER A 204 4.45 21.44 3.93
C SER A 204 5.49 21.61 5.05
N ALA A 205 6.63 20.91 4.94
CA ALA A 205 7.70 20.97 5.92
C ALA A 205 8.38 22.36 5.95
N PRO A 206 8.99 22.75 7.09
CA PRO A 206 9.80 23.96 7.18
C PRO A 206 10.95 23.97 6.15
N GLU A 207 11.28 25.17 5.66
CA GLU A 207 12.30 25.32 4.61
C GLU A 207 13.68 24.83 5.06
N GLY A 208 14.33 24.02 4.22
CA GLY A 208 15.65 23.44 4.51
C GLY A 208 15.62 22.23 5.46
N GLU A 209 14.44 21.75 5.87
CA GLU A 209 14.32 20.56 6.70
C GLU A 209 13.97 19.30 5.89
N THR A 210 14.78 18.24 6.06
CA THR A 210 14.37 16.88 5.70
C THR A 210 13.47 16.32 6.81
N PRO A 211 12.22 15.91 6.51
CA PRO A 211 11.30 15.43 7.54
C PRO A 211 11.67 14.08 8.15
N VAL A 212 12.25 13.18 7.34
CA VAL A 212 12.61 11.81 7.76
C VAL A 212 13.70 11.85 8.84
N GLY A 213 13.56 11.01 9.88
CA GLY A 213 14.45 10.95 11.04
C GLY A 213 14.24 12.05 12.07
N LYS A 214 13.15 12.83 11.95
CA LYS A 214 12.82 13.89 12.90
C LYS A 214 11.44 13.67 13.52
N SER A 215 11.20 14.31 14.67
CA SER A 215 9.86 14.43 15.23
C SER A 215 8.94 15.23 14.30
N PRO A 216 7.69 14.77 14.05
CA PRO A 216 6.72 15.51 13.25
C PRO A 216 6.56 16.95 13.76
N TRP A 217 6.76 17.95 12.90
CA TRP A 217 6.79 19.36 13.35
C TRP A 217 5.46 19.81 13.97
N ILE A 218 4.33 19.22 13.55
CA ILE A 218 3.01 19.53 14.13
C ILE A 218 2.90 19.16 15.62
N PHE A 219 3.65 18.15 16.07
CA PHE A 219 3.70 17.79 17.48
C PHE A 219 4.70 18.65 18.26
N ARG A 220 5.65 19.32 17.60
CA ARG A 220 6.55 20.30 18.25
C ARG A 220 5.79 21.54 18.70
N GLU A 221 4.71 21.88 18.02
CA GLU A 221 3.85 23.02 18.35
C GLU A 221 2.83 22.72 19.46
N LEU A 222 2.69 21.45 19.87
CA LEU A 222 1.87 21.11 21.03
C LEU A 222 2.59 21.54 22.32
N GLU A 223 2.11 22.64 22.90
CA GLU A 223 2.62 23.17 24.18
C GLU A 223 2.72 22.07 25.25
N GLU A 224 3.81 22.09 26.02
CA GLU A 224 3.98 21.21 27.17
C GLU A 224 2.82 21.39 28.16
N GLY A 225 2.18 20.29 28.54
CA GLY A 225 1.02 20.31 29.44
C GLY A 225 -0.32 20.69 28.78
N SER A 226 -0.36 20.92 27.47
CA SER A 226 -1.64 21.15 26.76
C SER A 226 -2.52 19.91 26.75
N GLN A 227 -3.85 20.12 26.74
CA GLN A 227 -4.84 19.04 26.63
C GLN A 227 -4.60 18.18 25.38
N ALA A 228 -4.32 18.81 24.24
CA ALA A 228 -4.02 18.11 22.99
C ALA A 228 -2.79 17.19 23.11
N ARG A 229 -1.72 17.61 23.81
CA ARG A 229 -0.56 16.76 24.07
C ARG A 229 -0.91 15.56 24.97
N SER A 230 -1.71 15.77 26.01
CA SER A 230 -2.19 14.70 26.89
C SER A 230 -3.08 13.68 26.16
N GLU A 231 -3.95 14.15 25.26
CA GLU A 231 -4.82 13.29 24.45
C GLU A 231 -3.99 12.44 23.49
N VAL A 232 -2.98 13.01 22.82
CA VAL A 232 -2.05 12.25 21.98
C VAL A 232 -1.28 11.21 22.81
N GLN A 233 -0.76 11.57 23.99
CA GLN A 233 -0.07 10.61 24.87
C GLN A 233 -0.97 9.44 25.30
N SER A 234 -2.22 9.73 25.69
CA SER A 234 -3.20 8.70 26.04
C SER A 234 -3.50 7.80 24.85
N ALA A 235 -3.69 8.37 23.66
CA ALA A 235 -3.96 7.58 22.46
C ALA A 235 -2.80 6.66 22.07
N LEU A 236 -1.55 7.13 22.21
CA LEU A 236 -0.35 6.31 21.98
C LEU A 236 -0.29 5.13 22.97
N ARG A 237 -0.47 5.40 24.27
CA ARG A 237 -0.48 4.36 25.32
C ARG A 237 -1.61 3.35 25.15
N GLU A 238 -2.80 3.83 24.81
CA GLU A 238 -3.98 3.00 24.60
C GLU A 238 -4.02 2.36 23.21
N SER A 239 -3.04 2.67 22.36
CA SER A 239 -2.96 2.17 20.98
C SER A 239 -4.26 2.43 20.19
N CYS A 240 -4.85 3.60 20.35
CA CYS A 240 -6.15 3.95 19.77
C CYS A 240 -6.04 5.06 18.71
N ARG A 241 -7.08 5.15 17.88
CA ARG A 241 -7.16 6.18 16.84
C ARG A 241 -7.62 7.50 17.47
N LEU A 242 -6.90 8.59 17.19
CA LEU A 242 -7.24 9.92 17.69
C LEU A 242 -7.39 10.92 16.54
N ARG A 243 -8.37 11.82 16.66
CA ARG A 243 -8.51 12.98 15.78
C ARG A 243 -8.45 14.24 16.64
N GLY A 244 -7.79 15.26 16.13
CA GLY A 244 -7.74 16.57 16.79
C GLY A 244 -7.62 17.70 15.78
N GLU A 245 -7.71 18.92 16.30
CA GLU A 245 -7.53 20.15 15.55
C GLU A 245 -6.50 21.01 16.28
N THR A 246 -5.51 21.52 15.55
CA THR A 246 -4.51 22.44 16.10
C THR A 246 -4.59 23.76 15.34
N ARG A 247 -4.50 24.88 16.09
CA ARG A 247 -4.35 26.22 15.52
C ARG A 247 -2.87 26.56 15.49
N THR A 248 -2.34 26.81 14.31
CA THR A 248 -0.92 27.13 14.07
C THR A 248 -0.77 28.44 13.31
N THR A 249 0.42 29.06 13.37
CA THR A 249 0.77 30.24 12.59
C THR A 249 1.86 29.88 11.57
N ARG A 250 1.53 29.94 10.27
CA ARG A 250 2.54 29.77 9.22
C ARG A 250 3.25 31.10 8.99
N PRO A 251 4.59 31.15 8.88
CA PRO A 251 5.27 32.33 8.35
C PRO A 251 4.77 32.57 6.92
N ALA A 252 4.42 33.80 6.59
CA ALA A 252 3.83 34.18 5.30
C ALA A 252 4.78 33.94 4.12
N SER A 253 4.91 32.69 3.65
CA SER A 253 5.46 32.39 2.34
C SER A 253 4.33 32.08 1.38
N ARG A 254 3.99 33.13 0.63
CA ARG A 254 3.12 33.21 -0.56
C ARG A 254 1.62 33.13 -0.33
N SER A 255 1.03 34.31 -0.12
CA SER A 255 -0.32 34.62 -0.58
C SER A 255 -0.45 34.24 -2.07
N ARG A 256 -1.44 33.40 -2.41
CA ARG A 256 -2.02 33.42 -3.75
C ARG A 256 -2.48 34.85 -4.02
N SER A 257 -1.92 35.45 -5.06
CA SER A 257 -2.23 36.79 -5.54
C SER A 257 -3.73 36.99 -5.77
N GLY A 258 -4.30 38.04 -5.19
CA GLY A 258 -5.60 38.58 -5.63
C GLY A 258 -6.29 39.48 -4.60
N GLY A 259 -6.20 40.80 -4.80
CA GLY A 259 -7.22 41.75 -4.35
C GLY A 259 -6.86 42.63 -3.15
N GLU A 260 -6.36 43.83 -3.44
CA GLU A 260 -6.35 44.95 -2.50
C GLU A 260 -7.78 45.35 -2.09
N SER A 261 -8.00 45.72 -0.82
CA SER A 261 -8.70 46.97 -0.49
C SER A 261 -8.51 47.34 0.98
N ARG A 262 -8.63 48.64 1.23
CA ARG A 262 -8.17 49.43 2.37
C ARG A 262 -9.24 49.67 3.45
N LEU A 263 -8.72 49.95 4.66
CA LEU A 263 -9.16 50.91 5.70
C LEU A 263 -10.33 50.58 6.65
N GLY A 264 -10.09 50.83 7.95
CA GLY A 264 -11.11 51.20 8.93
C GLY A 264 -10.73 50.98 10.40
N ASN A 265 -10.19 52.00 11.08
CA ASN A 265 -9.92 52.05 12.52
C ASN A 265 -11.21 52.13 13.37
N GLY A 266 -11.15 51.61 14.61
CA GLY A 266 -11.95 52.16 15.72
C GLY A 266 -12.26 51.23 16.91
N GLY A 267 -11.72 51.58 18.09
CA GLY A 267 -12.49 51.60 19.35
C GLY A 267 -12.23 50.49 20.39
N ASP A 268 -11.53 50.86 21.48
CA ASP A 268 -11.34 50.07 22.71
C ASP A 268 -12.60 50.01 23.61
N SER A 269 -12.87 48.84 24.20
CA SER A 269 -13.19 48.70 25.64
C SER A 269 -13.24 47.23 26.11
N PRO A 270 -13.01 46.97 27.42
CA PRO A 270 -12.42 45.73 27.92
C PRO A 270 -13.44 44.78 28.57
N ASN A 271 -13.24 43.47 28.42
CA ASN A 271 -13.19 42.54 29.56
C ASN A 271 -12.86 41.09 29.18
N GLY A 272 -11.84 40.56 29.86
CA GLY A 272 -11.64 39.16 30.23
C GLY A 272 -11.76 38.09 29.15
N LYS A 273 -10.62 37.58 28.65
CA LYS A 273 -10.44 36.21 28.15
C LYS A 273 -8.95 35.92 27.88
N SER A 274 -8.62 34.63 28.07
CA SER A 274 -7.38 33.90 27.74
C SER A 274 -6.35 34.69 26.93
N GLN A 275 -5.15 34.85 27.50
CA GLN A 275 -4.02 35.54 26.89
C GLN A 275 -3.53 34.74 25.66
N VAL A 276 -4.06 35.08 24.49
CA VAL A 276 -3.43 34.78 23.21
C VAL A 276 -2.23 35.74 23.08
N PRO A 277 -1.00 35.26 22.79
CA PRO A 277 0.16 36.13 22.62
C PRO A 277 -0.09 37.16 21.50
N PRO A 278 0.52 38.36 21.59
CA PRO A 278 0.25 39.47 20.68
C PRO A 278 0.62 39.12 19.22
N ARG A 279 -0.32 39.45 18.33
CA ARG A 279 -0.30 39.21 16.88
C ARG A 279 0.94 39.82 16.22
N ARG A 280 1.75 39.03 15.51
CA ARG A 280 2.77 39.56 14.59
C ARG A 280 2.12 39.92 13.24
N PRO A 281 2.40 41.10 12.66
CA PRO A 281 1.81 41.48 11.38
C PRO A 281 2.28 40.53 10.27
N GLY A 282 1.34 39.80 9.65
CA GLY A 282 1.60 38.90 8.52
C GLY A 282 1.36 37.42 8.77
N GLU A 283 1.19 36.98 10.02
CA GLU A 283 0.83 35.59 10.33
C GLU A 283 -0.68 35.39 10.19
N MET A 284 -1.10 34.57 9.22
CA MET A 284 -2.49 34.12 9.10
C MET A 284 -2.68 32.89 9.98
N PRO A 285 -3.71 32.85 10.86
CA PRO A 285 -3.99 31.65 11.64
C PRO A 285 -4.50 30.54 10.70
N HIS A 286 -3.87 29.37 10.79
CA HIS A 286 -4.29 28.16 10.08
C HIS A 286 -4.84 27.15 11.08
N VAL A 287 -5.94 26.49 10.73
CA VAL A 287 -6.51 25.39 11.49
C VAL A 287 -6.22 24.09 10.75
N VAL A 288 -5.46 23.21 11.38
CA VAL A 288 -5.10 21.90 10.81
C VAL A 288 -5.84 20.83 11.60
N ALA A 289 -6.72 20.10 10.91
CA ALA A 289 -7.25 18.84 11.42
C ALA A 289 -6.20 17.77 11.22
N TRP A 290 -6.00 16.92 12.22
CA TRP A 290 -5.07 15.82 12.13
C TRP A 290 -5.72 14.52 12.62
N LEU A 291 -5.26 13.43 12.01
CA LEU A 291 -5.57 12.07 12.38
C LEU A 291 -4.28 11.40 12.83
N LEU A 292 -4.33 10.67 13.94
CA LEU A 292 -3.30 9.75 14.39
C LEU A 292 -3.91 8.34 14.47
N ALA A 293 -3.33 7.38 13.77
CA ALA A 293 -3.83 6.00 13.74
C ALA A 293 -2.69 4.99 13.86
N PRO A 294 -2.84 3.93 14.68
CA PRO A 294 -1.83 2.88 14.81
C PRO A 294 -1.85 1.96 13.58
N VAL A 295 -0.66 1.59 13.11
CA VAL A 295 -0.42 0.53 12.12
C VAL A 295 -0.02 -0.72 12.89
N ARG A 296 -0.72 -1.83 12.63
CA ARG A 296 -0.49 -3.10 13.32
C ARG A 296 0.10 -4.13 12.37
N ASP A 297 0.96 -4.98 12.91
CA ASP A 297 1.40 -6.19 12.22
C ASP A 297 0.32 -7.28 12.26
N GLU A 298 0.63 -8.44 11.66
CA GLU A 298 -0.25 -9.61 11.61
C GLU A 298 -0.58 -10.18 13.00
N LYS A 299 0.26 -9.90 14.02
CA LYS A 299 0.05 -10.31 15.42
C LYS A 299 -0.77 -9.27 16.20
N GLY A 300 -1.18 -8.18 15.56
CA GLY A 300 -1.92 -7.09 16.17
C GLY A 300 -1.06 -6.10 16.96
N GLN A 301 0.27 -6.25 16.96
CA GLN A 301 1.19 -5.34 17.65
C GLN A 301 1.34 -4.05 16.85
N VAL A 302 1.30 -2.90 17.52
CA VAL A 302 1.55 -1.61 16.87
C VAL A 302 3.02 -1.52 16.48
N THR A 303 3.29 -1.29 15.19
CA THR A 303 4.65 -1.12 14.66
C THR A 303 4.95 0.33 14.28
N HIS A 304 3.94 1.05 13.79
CA HIS A 304 4.06 2.42 13.32
C HIS A 304 2.79 3.20 13.61
N TRP A 305 2.85 4.51 13.40
CA TRP A 305 1.70 5.40 13.43
C TRP A 305 1.59 6.16 12.12
N VAL A 306 0.38 6.26 11.58
CA VAL A 306 0.07 7.11 10.42
C VAL A 306 -0.51 8.42 10.94
N THR A 307 0.05 9.53 10.48
CA THR A 307 -0.56 10.85 10.61
C THR A 307 -1.06 11.37 9.27
N VAL A 308 -2.27 11.92 9.27
CA VAL A 308 -2.83 12.62 8.11
C VAL A 308 -3.22 14.01 8.56
N HIS A 309 -2.90 15.01 7.75
CA HIS A 309 -3.21 16.41 8.05
C HIS A 309 -4.12 16.98 6.97
N ARG A 310 -5.03 17.85 7.40
CA ARG A 310 -5.92 18.59 6.50
C ARG A 310 -6.01 20.02 6.95
N ASP A 311 -5.70 20.95 6.06
CA ASP A 311 -6.00 22.36 6.27
C ASP A 311 -7.52 22.54 6.21
N ILE A 312 -8.12 22.92 7.32
CA ILE A 312 -9.56 23.19 7.46
C ILE A 312 -9.82 24.67 7.78
N THR A 313 -8.85 25.55 7.52
CA THR A 313 -8.96 26.99 7.83
C THR A 313 -10.18 27.61 7.16
N ASP A 314 -10.33 27.42 5.85
CA ASP A 314 -11.50 27.93 5.09
C ASP A 314 -12.81 27.35 5.60
N GLN A 315 -12.80 26.07 6.01
CA GLN A 315 -13.98 25.42 6.57
C GLN A 315 -14.36 26.06 7.92
N LYS A 316 -13.39 26.30 8.81
CA LYS A 316 -13.61 26.93 10.10
C LYS A 316 -14.08 28.37 9.96
N ILE A 317 -13.53 29.14 9.02
CA ILE A 317 -14.00 30.50 8.72
C ILE A 317 -15.47 30.45 8.27
N ARG A 318 -15.85 29.53 7.38
CA ARG A 318 -17.25 29.38 6.94
C ARG A 318 -18.18 28.94 8.08
N GLU A 319 -17.74 28.02 8.93
CA GLU A 319 -18.50 27.60 10.12
C GLU A 319 -18.75 28.80 11.04
N GLU A 320 -17.72 29.59 11.35
CA GLU A 320 -17.83 30.81 12.17
C GLU A 320 -18.74 31.86 11.52
N GLU A 321 -18.67 32.05 10.19
CA GLU A 321 -19.56 32.94 9.45
C GLU A 321 -21.03 32.47 9.50
N LEU A 322 -21.27 31.17 9.37
CA LEU A 322 -22.60 30.58 9.44
C LEU A 322 -23.18 30.70 10.86
N GLU A 323 -22.38 30.41 11.88
CA GLU A 323 -22.78 30.61 13.28
C GLU A 323 -23.06 32.09 13.57
N HIS A 324 -22.23 33.00 13.06
CA HIS A 324 -22.43 34.43 13.21
C HIS A 324 -23.75 34.88 12.56
N LYS A 325 -24.05 34.39 11.34
CA LYS A 325 -25.33 34.65 10.64
C LYS A 325 -26.52 34.03 11.35
N ALA A 326 -26.38 32.83 11.93
CA ALA A 326 -27.46 32.16 12.66
C ALA A 326 -27.76 32.81 14.02
N THR A 327 -26.75 33.41 14.66
CA THR A 327 -26.85 34.03 15.98
C THR A 327 -27.08 35.54 15.93
N ARG A 328 -27.18 36.13 14.73
CA ARG A 328 -27.44 37.56 14.54
C ARG A 328 -28.61 37.82 13.61
N ASP A 329 -29.35 38.88 13.92
CA ASP A 329 -30.47 39.33 13.10
C ASP A 329 -29.95 39.89 11.75
N PRO A 330 -30.52 39.46 10.61
CA PRO A 330 -30.00 39.80 9.28
C PRO A 330 -30.22 41.26 8.86
N LEU A 331 -31.09 42.01 9.54
CA LEU A 331 -31.40 43.41 9.24
C LEU A 331 -30.66 44.39 10.16
N THR A 332 -30.31 43.96 11.38
CA THR A 332 -29.76 44.85 12.41
C THR A 332 -28.35 44.47 12.87
N GLY A 333 -27.84 43.29 12.48
CA GLY A 333 -26.50 42.80 12.86
C GLY A 333 -26.32 42.57 14.36
N SER A 334 -27.39 42.72 15.14
CA SER A 334 -27.42 42.55 16.59
C SER A 334 -27.45 41.07 16.93
N ARG A 335 -26.82 40.67 18.05
CA ARG A 335 -27.00 39.29 18.57
C ARG A 335 -28.48 39.06 18.72
N ALA A 336 -28.99 38.01 18.07
CA ALA A 336 -30.36 37.58 18.25
C ALA A 336 -30.51 37.18 19.72
N HIS A 337 -31.09 38.07 20.52
CA HIS A 337 -31.50 37.69 21.87
C HIS A 337 -32.55 36.59 21.72
N PRO A 338 -32.55 35.56 22.59
CA PRO A 338 -33.65 34.61 22.65
C PRO A 338 -34.87 35.31 23.26
N PHE A 339 -35.49 36.24 22.52
CA PHE A 339 -36.73 36.85 22.91
C PHE A 339 -37.90 35.97 22.45
N ALA A 340 -38.42 35.24 23.44
CA ALA A 340 -39.83 34.90 23.58
C ALA A 340 -40.51 34.32 22.33
N ALA A 341 -40.16 33.09 21.97
CA ALA A 341 -41.10 32.25 21.25
C ALA A 341 -42.31 31.98 22.17
N ASN A 342 -43.37 32.71 21.85
CA ASN A 342 -44.72 32.70 22.37
C ASN A 342 -45.18 31.29 22.84
N ARG A 343 -45.76 31.21 24.05
CA ARG A 343 -46.30 29.97 24.66
C ARG A 343 -47.37 29.27 23.82
N GLU A 344 -47.85 29.87 22.73
CA GLU A 344 -48.88 29.31 21.85
C GLU A 344 -48.33 28.35 20.78
N CYS A 345 -47.05 28.44 20.39
CA CYS A 345 -46.52 27.57 19.31
C CYS A 345 -46.14 26.14 19.80
N ARG A 346 -45.95 25.94 21.12
CA ARG A 346 -45.66 24.61 21.69
C ARG A 346 -46.85 23.67 21.75
N ARG A 347 -48.10 24.16 21.67
CA ARG A 347 -49.29 23.28 21.65
C ARG A 347 -49.56 22.71 20.27
N SER A 348 -49.31 23.46 19.19
CA SER A 348 -49.61 22.97 17.83
C SER A 348 -48.58 21.98 17.27
N ALA A 349 -47.35 21.96 17.78
CA ALA A 349 -46.29 21.06 17.30
C ALA A 349 -46.23 19.71 18.05
N MET A 350 -46.81 19.60 19.25
CA MET A 350 -46.90 18.31 19.97
C MET A 350 -48.00 17.40 19.41
N ASP A 351 -49.12 17.95 18.92
CA ASP A 351 -50.21 17.12 18.36
C ASP A 351 -49.86 16.55 16.97
N ALA A 352 -49.01 17.22 16.19
CA ALA A 352 -48.59 16.73 14.87
C ALA A 352 -47.48 15.65 14.93
N CYS A 353 -46.78 15.50 16.05
CA CYS A 353 -45.64 14.59 16.17
C CYS A 353 -46.01 13.21 16.74
N VAL A 354 -47.20 13.06 17.34
CA VAL A 354 -47.65 11.79 17.93
C VAL A 354 -48.30 10.85 16.89
N GLU A 355 -48.85 11.37 15.78
CA GLU A 355 -49.46 10.50 14.74
C GLU A 355 -48.46 9.89 13.75
N GLN A 356 -47.22 10.40 13.62
CA GLN A 356 -46.25 9.89 12.63
C GLN A 356 -45.28 8.83 13.16
N CYS A 357 -45.32 8.49 14.46
CA CYS A 357 -44.41 7.49 15.06
C CYS A 357 -44.96 6.05 15.13
N ILE A 358 -46.14 5.74 14.56
CA ILE A 358 -46.75 4.39 14.66
C ILE A 358 -46.53 3.48 13.44
N PHE A 359 -45.95 3.93 12.33
CA PHE A 359 -45.69 3.04 11.19
C PHE A 359 -44.31 3.21 10.57
N ARG A 360 -43.38 2.34 10.98
CA ARG A 360 -42.39 1.66 10.11
C ARG A 360 -41.61 0.63 10.94
N ARG A 361 -42.07 -0.62 10.86
CA ARG A 361 -41.27 -1.82 11.09
C ARG A 361 -40.55 -2.17 9.79
#